data_AF-A0A6A6DWJ2-F1
#
_entry.id   AF-A0A6A6DWJ2-F1
#
_cell.length_a   1.000
_cell.length_b   1.000
_cell.length_c   1.000
_cell.angle_alpha   90.00
_cell.angle_beta   90.00
_cell.angle_gamma   90.00
#
_symmetry.space_group_name_H-M   'P 1'
#
loop_
_entity.id
_entity.type
_entity.pdbx_description
1 polymer ?
#
loop_
_entity_poly.entity_id
_entity_poly.type
_entity_poly.pdbx_seq_one_letter_code
_entity_poly.pdbx_strand_id
1 'polypeptide(L)'
;MSDQLRYLPGYPSLAAFIASDRDQTAAIYRRYNRLAARNLLHLQSELAELEAEQDRLDEEERLGDNASKQFSRNWPDFCCAALSDPRQKERKQLAENIRTTLHEYRKAIIFESQLAALPPPTKRTLKAFRWHFFNGGSDTGYPTLGAHSATLFDDSNDLVVLGVQEQDRLTSFVQNHLAWVFDIDARNGNIAYTSDRRMAGFVALLSTIIAAVLLIGAIVSLYTVKSPRKKLGIIAAFTTLFAANVGLLTNAGRAELFAASAA
;
A
#
# COMPACT_ATOMS: atom_id res chain seq x y z
N MET A 1 -26.36 24.08 -21.75
CA MET A 1 -26.02 24.80 -20.50
C MET A 1 -26.23 23.82 -19.37
N SER A 2 -25.19 23.06 -19.01
CA SER A 2 -25.25 22.07 -17.95
C SER A 2 -25.11 22.78 -16.61
N ASP A 3 -26.16 22.70 -15.81
CA ASP A 3 -26.22 23.20 -14.44
C ASP A 3 -25.14 22.47 -13.62
N GLN A 4 -23.99 23.12 -13.39
CA GLN A 4 -22.98 22.58 -12.48
C GLN A 4 -23.57 22.64 -11.08
N LEU A 5 -24.14 21.52 -10.62
CA LEU A 5 -24.54 21.31 -9.23
C LEU A 5 -23.36 21.72 -8.33
N ARG A 6 -23.42 22.92 -7.76
CA ARG A 6 -22.45 23.40 -6.78
C ARG A 6 -22.73 22.69 -5.48
N TYR A 7 -21.97 21.64 -5.21
CA TYR A 7 -22.00 20.95 -3.93
C TYR A 7 -21.64 21.91 -2.79
N LEU A 8 -22.30 21.73 -1.65
CA LEU A 8 -21.98 22.46 -0.42
C LEU A 8 -20.52 22.18 -0.01
N PRO A 9 -19.72 23.21 0.32
CA PRO A 9 -18.37 23.02 0.87
C PRO A 9 -18.42 22.11 2.10
N GLY A 10 -17.67 21.01 2.06
CA GLY A 10 -17.61 20.02 3.14
C GLY A 10 -17.54 18.59 2.61
N TYR A 11 -18.17 17.67 3.32
CA TYR A 11 -18.29 16.27 2.86
C TYR A 11 -18.88 16.14 1.45
N PRO A 12 -19.95 16.86 1.06
CA PRO A 12 -20.53 16.72 -0.28
C PRO A 12 -19.57 17.12 -1.40
N SER A 13 -18.92 18.28 -1.29
CA SER A 13 -17.96 18.75 -2.30
C SER A 13 -16.71 17.89 -2.36
N LEU A 14 -16.18 17.46 -1.21
CA LEU A 14 -15.00 16.60 -1.15
C LEU A 14 -15.27 15.20 -1.71
N ALA A 15 -16.42 14.60 -1.36
CA ALA A 15 -16.83 13.31 -1.90
C ALA A 15 -17.05 13.39 -3.43
N ALA A 16 -17.70 14.45 -3.92
CA ALA A 16 -17.88 14.66 -5.35
C ALA A 16 -16.54 14.84 -6.08
N PHE A 17 -15.59 15.57 -5.49
CA PHE A 17 -14.23 15.71 -6.03
C PHE A 17 -13.52 14.35 -6.11
N ILE A 18 -13.52 13.56 -5.03
CA ILE A 18 -12.91 12.22 -4.99
C ILE A 18 -13.57 11.29 -6.03
N ALA A 19 -14.91 11.27 -6.08
CA ALA A 19 -15.66 10.42 -7.01
C ALA A 19 -15.54 10.84 -8.47
N SER A 20 -15.20 12.11 -8.74
CA SER A 20 -14.94 12.58 -10.11
C SER A 20 -13.63 12.02 -10.67
N ASP A 21 -12.75 11.47 -9.82
CA ASP A 21 -11.51 10.86 -10.24
C ASP A 21 -11.68 9.45 -10.80
N ARG A 22 -11.51 9.32 -12.11
CA ARG A 22 -11.54 8.02 -12.79
C ARG A 22 -10.33 7.14 -12.46
N ASP A 23 -9.17 7.74 -12.26
CA ASP A 23 -7.91 7.04 -11.99
C ASP A 23 -7.71 6.80 -10.48
N GLN A 24 -8.65 7.26 -9.64
CA GLN A 24 -8.68 7.12 -8.18
C GLN A 24 -7.42 7.64 -7.46
N THR A 25 -6.66 8.53 -8.08
CA THR A 25 -5.49 9.20 -7.50
C THR A 25 -5.86 10.15 -6.35
N ALA A 26 -7.06 10.71 -6.38
CA ALA A 26 -7.66 11.58 -5.38
C ALA A 26 -8.41 10.81 -4.30
N ALA A 27 -8.54 9.48 -4.42
CA ALA A 27 -9.10 8.60 -3.39
C ALA A 27 -8.10 8.39 -2.24
N ILE A 28 -7.72 9.52 -1.62
CA ILE A 28 -6.77 9.62 -0.53
C ILE A 28 -7.54 9.51 0.78
N TYR A 29 -7.09 8.62 1.65
CA TYR A 29 -7.65 8.44 2.99
C TYR A 29 -6.55 8.37 4.02
N ARG A 30 -6.92 8.68 5.27
CA ARG A 30 -6.04 8.50 6.42
C ARG A 30 -6.01 7.02 6.84
N ARG A 31 -4.81 6.48 7.04
CA ARG A 31 -4.57 5.10 7.48
C ARG A 31 -4.81 4.88 8.96
N TYR A 32 -4.64 5.94 9.77
CA TYR A 32 -4.74 5.88 11.23
C TYR A 32 -3.72 4.93 11.88
N ASN A 33 -2.49 4.89 11.37
CA ASN A 33 -1.43 3.98 11.79
C ASN A 33 -1.25 3.92 13.32
N ARG A 34 -1.30 5.07 14.00
CA ARG A 34 -1.18 5.14 15.47
C ARG A 34 -2.37 4.49 16.20
N LEU A 35 -3.59 4.69 15.73
CA LEU A 35 -4.77 4.08 16.35
C LEU A 35 -4.84 2.58 16.05
N ALA A 36 -4.52 2.18 14.82
CA ALA A 36 -4.40 0.79 14.43
C ALA A 36 -3.37 0.03 15.28
N ALA A 37 -2.16 0.58 15.42
CA ALA A 37 -1.12 -0.01 16.27
C ALA A 37 -1.59 -0.13 17.73
N ARG A 38 -2.25 0.90 18.27
CA ARG A 38 -2.81 0.84 19.62
C ARG A 38 -3.87 -0.27 19.77
N ASN A 39 -4.74 -0.43 18.78
CA ASN A 39 -5.75 -1.49 18.77
C ASN A 39 -5.10 -2.88 18.76
N LEU A 40 -4.09 -3.08 17.91
CA LEU A 40 -3.34 -4.34 17.86
C LEU A 40 -2.66 -4.65 19.20
N LEU A 41 -2.02 -3.66 19.82
CA LEU A 41 -1.37 -3.82 21.13
C LEU A 41 -2.38 -4.18 22.23
N HIS A 42 -3.57 -3.55 22.23
CA HIS A 42 -4.63 -3.92 23.17
C HIS A 42 -5.08 -5.37 22.96
N LEU A 43 -5.35 -5.79 21.72
CA LEU A 43 -5.77 -7.16 21.40
C LEU A 43 -4.70 -8.20 21.76
N GLN A 44 -3.42 -7.88 21.55
CA GLN A 44 -2.30 -8.72 21.97
C GLN A 44 -2.25 -8.87 23.51
N SER A 45 -2.42 -7.76 24.22
CA SER A 45 -2.38 -7.76 25.68
C SER A 45 -3.56 -8.53 26.26
N GLU A 46 -4.76 -8.34 25.71
CA GLU A 46 -5.95 -9.08 26.11
C GLU A 46 -5.79 -10.58 25.87
N LEU A 47 -5.23 -10.99 24.72
CA LEU A 47 -4.92 -12.39 24.46
C LEU A 47 -3.89 -12.97 25.43
N ALA A 48 -2.86 -12.20 25.80
CA ALA A 48 -1.86 -12.64 26.76
C ALA A 48 -2.45 -12.88 28.16
N GLU A 49 -3.36 -12.02 28.61
CA GLU A 49 -4.09 -12.21 29.88
C GLU A 49 -4.99 -13.46 29.81
N LEU A 50 -5.71 -13.66 28.70
CA LEU A 50 -6.55 -14.84 28.52
C LEU A 50 -5.73 -16.14 28.42
N GLU A 51 -4.55 -16.10 27.80
CA GLU A 51 -3.60 -17.22 27.72
C GLU A 51 -3.04 -17.57 29.11
N ALA A 52 -2.61 -16.57 29.88
CA ALA A 52 -2.14 -16.77 31.25
C ALA A 52 -3.22 -17.40 32.15
N GLU A 53 -4.47 -16.95 32.00
CA GLU A 53 -5.60 -17.52 32.72
C GLU A 53 -5.90 -18.96 32.28
N GLN A 54 -5.78 -19.26 30.99
CA GLN A 54 -5.93 -20.62 30.48
C GLN A 54 -4.86 -21.56 31.08
N ASP A 55 -3.60 -21.13 31.06
CA ASP A 55 -2.48 -21.89 31.63
C ASP A 55 -2.67 -22.14 33.13
N ARG A 56 -3.19 -21.14 33.87
CA ARG A 56 -3.52 -21.29 35.29
C ARG A 56 -4.58 -22.38 35.51
N LEU A 57 -5.69 -22.33 34.76
CA LEU A 57 -6.77 -23.31 34.90
C LEU A 57 -6.33 -24.72 34.47
N ASP A 58 -5.48 -24.84 33.46
CA ASP A 58 -4.93 -26.10 32.99
C ASP A 58 -3.98 -26.73 34.04
N GLU A 59 -3.16 -25.91 34.71
CA GLU A 59 -2.31 -26.38 35.81
C GLU A 59 -3.12 -26.87 37.02
N GLU A 60 -4.20 -26.17 37.38
CA GLU A 60 -5.07 -26.63 38.45
C GLU A 60 -5.83 -27.92 38.11
N GLU A 61 -6.13 -28.18 36.83
CA GLU A 61 -6.72 -29.44 36.39
C GLU A 61 -5.70 -30.58 36.35
N ARG A 62 -4.44 -30.28 36.03
CA ARG A 62 -3.33 -31.24 36.09
C ARG A 62 -3.22 -31.88 37.48
N LEU A 63 -3.41 -31.07 38.53
CA LEU A 63 -3.41 -31.48 39.93
C LEU A 63 -4.74 -32.12 40.40
N GLY A 64 -5.78 -32.09 39.57
CA GLY A 64 -7.11 -32.60 39.87
C GLY A 64 -7.29 -34.11 39.69
N ASP A 65 -8.54 -34.55 39.88
CA ASP A 65 -8.94 -35.95 39.76
C ASP A 65 -8.99 -36.44 38.30
N ASN A 66 -9.10 -37.77 38.13
CA ASN A 66 -9.16 -38.37 36.79
C ASN A 66 -10.45 -37.99 36.03
N ALA A 67 -11.52 -37.62 36.73
CA ALA A 67 -12.77 -37.18 36.12
C ALA A 67 -12.62 -35.79 35.47
N SER A 68 -11.95 -34.85 36.12
CA SER A 68 -11.63 -33.54 35.53
C SER A 68 -10.79 -33.69 34.26
N LYS A 69 -9.76 -34.56 34.33
CA LYS A 69 -8.89 -34.88 33.17
C LYS A 69 -9.63 -35.51 31.99
N GLN A 70 -10.80 -36.11 32.22
CA GLN A 70 -11.63 -36.63 31.14
C GLN A 70 -12.28 -35.50 30.34
N PHE A 71 -12.68 -34.41 30.99
CA PHE A 71 -13.30 -33.25 30.33
C PHE A 71 -12.32 -32.57 29.37
N SER A 72 -11.04 -32.43 29.72
CA SER A 72 -10.03 -31.85 28.82
C SER A 72 -9.76 -32.69 27.56
N ARG A 73 -10.17 -33.96 27.54
CA ARG A 73 -9.94 -34.90 26.43
C ARG A 73 -11.18 -35.16 25.57
N ASN A 74 -12.38 -34.92 26.12
CA ASN A 74 -13.64 -35.24 25.46
C ASN A 74 -14.57 -34.02 25.45
N TRP A 75 -14.76 -33.44 24.26
CA TRP A 75 -15.55 -32.23 24.07
C TRP A 75 -17.03 -32.36 24.45
N PRO A 76 -17.76 -33.43 24.04
CA PRO A 76 -19.09 -33.72 24.58
C PRO A 76 -19.16 -33.77 26.11
N ASP A 77 -18.25 -34.50 26.77
CA ASP A 77 -18.25 -34.63 28.23
C ASP A 77 -18.01 -33.26 28.90
N PHE A 78 -17.07 -32.46 28.37
CA PHE A 78 -16.81 -31.09 28.80
C PHE A 78 -18.04 -30.18 28.64
N CYS A 79 -18.72 -30.25 27.50
CA CYS A 79 -19.91 -29.44 27.25
C CYS A 79 -21.05 -29.78 28.21
N CYS A 80 -21.24 -31.07 28.51
CA CYS A 80 -22.21 -31.53 29.51
C CYS A 80 -21.83 -31.04 30.91
N ALA A 81 -20.55 -31.16 31.30
CA ALA A 81 -20.06 -30.71 32.61
C ALA A 81 -20.21 -29.19 32.78
N ALA A 82 -19.99 -28.39 31.73
CA ALA A 82 -20.16 -26.94 31.77
C ALA A 82 -21.61 -26.46 32.06
N LEU A 83 -22.60 -27.34 31.97
CA LEU A 83 -24.00 -27.01 32.33
C LEU A 83 -24.24 -27.05 33.85
N SER A 84 -23.50 -27.88 34.58
CA SER A 84 -23.71 -28.16 36.00
C SER A 84 -22.55 -27.75 36.88
N ASP A 85 -21.31 -27.84 36.39
CA ASP A 85 -20.09 -27.50 37.11
C ASP A 85 -19.68 -26.03 36.81
N PRO A 86 -19.69 -25.14 37.82
CA PRO A 86 -19.25 -23.75 37.67
C PRO A 86 -17.83 -23.60 37.11
N ARG A 87 -16.93 -24.53 37.46
CA ARG A 87 -15.53 -24.48 37.02
C ARG A 87 -15.39 -24.79 35.53
N GLN A 88 -16.11 -25.81 35.06
CA GLN A 88 -16.11 -26.14 33.62
C GLN A 88 -16.86 -25.08 32.81
N LYS A 89 -17.87 -24.43 33.40
CA LYS A 89 -18.55 -23.27 32.81
C LYS A 89 -17.59 -22.09 32.60
N GLU A 90 -16.79 -21.75 33.61
CA GLU A 90 -15.78 -20.68 33.52
C GLU A 90 -14.77 -20.98 32.42
N ARG A 91 -14.24 -22.21 32.36
CA ARG A 91 -13.31 -22.63 31.30
C ARG A 91 -13.91 -22.56 29.90
N LYS A 92 -15.18 -22.95 29.76
CA LYS A 92 -15.87 -22.84 28.48
C LYS A 92 -16.02 -21.37 28.06
N GLN A 93 -16.37 -20.49 29.00
CA GLN A 93 -16.46 -19.05 28.74
C GLN A 93 -15.10 -18.46 28.35
N LEU A 94 -14.03 -18.84 29.05
CA LEU A 94 -12.66 -18.45 28.71
C LEU A 94 -12.29 -18.87 27.28
N ALA A 95 -12.57 -20.12 26.90
CA ALA A 95 -12.32 -20.60 25.56
C ALA A 95 -13.11 -19.84 24.48
N GLU A 96 -14.35 -19.42 24.77
CA GLU A 96 -15.16 -18.58 23.87
C GLU A 96 -14.59 -17.15 23.75
N ASN A 97 -14.12 -16.58 24.85
CA ASN A 97 -13.47 -15.26 24.86
C ASN A 97 -12.15 -15.28 24.06
N ILE A 98 -11.33 -16.31 24.25
CA ILE A 98 -10.10 -16.53 23.47
C ILE A 98 -10.43 -16.64 21.99
N ARG A 99 -11.41 -17.48 21.60
CA ARG A 99 -11.82 -17.64 20.20
C ARG A 99 -12.23 -16.32 19.56
N THR A 100 -13.01 -15.50 20.28
CA THR A 100 -13.49 -14.21 19.79
C THR A 100 -12.34 -13.21 19.64
N THR A 101 -11.55 -13.02 20.68
CA THR A 101 -10.44 -12.05 20.69
C THR A 101 -9.36 -12.44 19.67
N LEU A 102 -9.07 -13.74 19.55
CA LEU A 102 -8.09 -14.26 18.59
C LEU A 102 -8.57 -14.07 17.15
N HIS A 103 -9.87 -14.22 16.90
CA HIS A 103 -10.45 -13.93 15.60
C HIS A 103 -10.29 -12.45 15.24
N GLU A 104 -10.67 -11.54 16.14
CA GLU A 104 -10.55 -10.10 15.93
C GLU A 104 -9.09 -9.66 15.73
N TYR A 105 -8.16 -10.18 16.55
CA TYR A 105 -6.73 -9.92 16.39
C TYR A 105 -6.18 -10.35 15.03
N ARG A 106 -6.45 -11.60 14.63
CA ARG A 106 -5.97 -12.13 13.34
C ARG A 106 -6.55 -11.36 12.17
N LYS A 107 -7.85 -11.02 12.24
CA LYS A 107 -8.53 -10.21 11.23
C LYS A 107 -7.92 -8.81 11.14
N ALA A 108 -7.67 -8.16 12.28
CA ALA A 108 -7.04 -6.84 12.35
C ALA A 108 -5.64 -6.85 11.73
N ILE A 109 -4.80 -7.86 12.03
CA ILE A 109 -3.47 -7.97 11.40
C ILE A 109 -3.55 -8.12 9.89
N ILE A 110 -4.46 -8.96 9.39
CA ILE A 110 -4.61 -9.16 7.94
C ILE A 110 -5.01 -7.85 7.27
N PHE A 111 -5.95 -7.10 7.86
CA PHE A 111 -6.35 -5.79 7.32
C PHE A 111 -5.21 -4.77 7.37
N GLU A 112 -4.46 -4.71 8.46
CA GLU A 112 -3.30 -3.80 8.56
C GLU A 112 -2.20 -4.17 7.56
N SER A 113 -1.99 -5.46 7.31
CA SER A 113 -1.06 -5.94 6.27
C SER A 113 -1.52 -5.51 4.87
N GLN A 114 -2.81 -5.67 4.56
CA GLN A 114 -3.38 -5.23 3.29
C GLN A 114 -3.30 -3.71 3.13
N LEU A 115 -3.60 -2.95 4.18
CA LEU A 115 -3.53 -1.49 4.19
C LEU A 115 -2.08 -1.00 4.05
N ALA A 116 -1.12 -1.70 4.65
CA ALA A 116 0.31 -1.41 4.52
C ALA A 116 0.87 -1.68 3.12
N ALA A 117 0.24 -2.58 2.35
CA ALA A 117 0.60 -2.85 0.96
C ALA A 117 0.10 -1.77 -0.01
N LEU A 118 -0.87 -0.93 0.41
CA LEU A 118 -1.36 0.15 -0.44
C LEU A 118 -0.35 1.31 -0.52
N PRO A 119 -0.19 1.92 -1.71
CA PRO A 119 0.80 2.96 -1.91
C PRO A 119 0.40 4.27 -1.20
N PRO A 120 1.39 5.06 -0.73
CA PRO A 120 1.15 6.42 -0.31
C PRO A 120 0.88 7.33 -1.52
N PRO A 121 0.18 8.46 -1.36
CA PRO A 121 -0.02 9.41 -2.45
C PRO A 121 1.29 10.05 -2.90
N THR A 122 1.43 10.26 -4.21
CA THR A 122 2.58 11.02 -4.73
C THR A 122 2.58 12.44 -4.19
N LYS A 123 3.76 13.05 -4.04
CA LYS A 123 3.89 14.44 -3.55
C LYS A 123 3.10 15.43 -4.40
N ARG A 124 3.05 15.22 -5.72
CA ARG A 124 2.32 16.08 -6.67
C ARG A 124 0.82 15.95 -6.47
N THR A 125 0.30 14.72 -6.44
CA THR A 125 -1.12 14.45 -6.21
C THR A 125 -1.56 14.98 -4.85
N LEU A 126 -0.77 14.75 -3.79
CA LEU A 126 -1.07 15.23 -2.45
C LEU A 126 -1.08 16.77 -2.37
N LYS A 127 -0.14 17.45 -3.06
CA LYS A 127 -0.12 18.91 -3.12
C LYS A 127 -1.37 19.47 -3.81
N ALA A 128 -1.77 18.89 -4.95
CA ALA A 128 -2.98 19.29 -5.67
C ALA A 128 -4.26 19.01 -4.86
N PHE A 129 -4.31 17.85 -4.20
CA PHE A 129 -5.40 17.47 -3.30
C PHE A 129 -5.52 18.48 -2.15
N ARG A 130 -4.43 18.80 -1.46
CA ARG A 130 -4.41 19.80 -0.38
C ARG A 130 -4.83 21.17 -0.87
N TRP A 131 -4.35 21.59 -2.04
CA TRP A 131 -4.78 22.87 -2.63
C TRP A 131 -6.30 22.96 -2.78
N HIS A 132 -6.93 21.89 -3.28
CA HIS A 132 -8.39 21.80 -3.39
C HIS A 132 -9.06 21.71 -2.02
N PHE A 133 -8.49 20.93 -1.10
CA PHE A 133 -8.98 20.76 0.27
C PHE A 133 -9.06 22.08 1.05
N PHE A 134 -8.21 23.07 0.76
CA PHE A 134 -8.10 24.31 1.53
C PHE A 134 -8.90 25.52 0.98
N ASN A 135 -9.94 25.35 0.14
CA ASN A 135 -10.90 26.40 -0.31
C ASN A 135 -10.35 27.85 -0.42
N GLY A 136 -9.17 28.02 -1.01
CA GLY A 136 -8.43 29.30 -0.91
C GLY A 136 -6.95 29.21 -1.31
N GLY A 137 -6.39 28.01 -1.42
CA GLY A 137 -5.07 27.78 -2.02
C GLY A 137 -3.89 28.32 -1.18
N SER A 138 -3.57 27.64 -0.08
CA SER A 138 -2.54 27.96 0.94
C SER A 138 -2.98 28.93 2.05
N ASP A 139 -2.04 29.40 2.90
CA ASP A 139 -2.10 30.04 4.24
C ASP A 139 -3.30 30.94 4.62
N THR A 140 -4.15 31.33 3.68
CA THR A 140 -5.35 32.14 3.87
C THR A 140 -6.67 31.37 3.68
N GLY A 141 -6.59 30.13 3.18
CA GLY A 141 -7.74 29.25 2.95
C GLY A 141 -8.16 28.47 4.19
N TYR A 142 -9.41 28.02 4.22
CA TYR A 142 -9.94 27.16 5.29
C TYR A 142 -10.10 25.71 4.81
N PRO A 143 -9.81 24.72 5.67
CA PRO A 143 -9.97 23.32 5.30
C PRO A 143 -11.43 23.00 5.02
N THR A 144 -11.67 22.15 4.02
CA THR A 144 -13.01 21.70 3.63
C THR A 144 -13.69 20.95 4.77
N LEU A 145 -12.92 20.22 5.57
CA LEU A 145 -13.40 19.57 6.79
C LEU A 145 -12.97 20.38 8.02
N GLY A 146 -13.88 20.63 8.95
CA GLY A 146 -13.61 21.39 10.16
C GLY A 146 -13.24 20.55 11.38
N ALA A 147 -13.09 21.20 12.54
CA ALA A 147 -12.84 20.58 13.84
C ALA A 147 -11.62 19.63 13.80
N HIS A 148 -11.72 18.45 14.42
CA HIS A 148 -10.65 17.45 14.42
C HIS A 148 -10.39 16.79 13.05
N SER A 149 -11.23 17.10 12.06
CA SER A 149 -11.05 16.63 10.68
C SER A 149 -10.19 17.58 9.83
N ALA A 150 -9.93 18.79 10.32
CA ALA A 150 -9.15 19.81 9.60
C ALA A 150 -7.74 19.36 9.25
N THR A 151 -7.14 18.50 10.08
CA THR A 151 -5.74 18.07 9.96
C THR A 151 -5.61 16.63 9.45
N LEU A 152 -6.68 16.01 8.94
CA LEU A 152 -6.67 14.60 8.52
C LEU A 152 -5.66 14.30 7.42
N PHE A 153 -5.35 15.28 6.59
CA PHE A 153 -4.52 15.13 5.39
C PHE A 153 -3.14 15.79 5.53
N ASP A 154 -2.71 16.16 6.73
CA ASP A 154 -1.47 16.92 6.98
C ASP A 154 -0.22 16.03 7.02
N ASP A 155 -0.32 14.83 7.57
CA ASP A 155 0.78 13.87 7.62
C ASP A 155 0.78 12.97 6.38
N SER A 156 1.75 13.14 5.48
CA SER A 156 1.85 12.32 4.27
C SER A 156 2.17 10.84 4.53
N ASN A 157 2.73 10.51 5.69
CA ASN A 157 3.13 9.13 6.04
C ASN A 157 1.94 8.30 6.58
N ASP A 158 0.86 8.97 7.00
CA ASP A 158 -0.37 8.34 7.51
C ASP A 158 -1.49 8.37 6.46
N LEU A 159 -1.15 8.50 5.17
CA LEU A 159 -2.09 8.53 4.03
C LEU A 159 -1.91 7.33 3.10
N VAL A 160 -3.00 6.97 2.45
CA VAL A 160 -3.11 5.88 1.48
C VAL A 160 -3.94 6.32 0.29
N VAL A 161 -3.61 5.81 -0.90
CA VAL A 161 -4.44 5.90 -2.11
C VAL A 161 -5.06 4.54 -2.39
N LEU A 162 -6.38 4.49 -2.61
CA LEU A 162 -7.07 3.24 -2.95
C LEU A 162 -6.89 2.81 -4.42
N GLY A 163 -6.58 3.77 -5.30
CA GLY A 163 -6.32 3.51 -6.71
C GLY A 163 -5.00 2.76 -6.95
N VAL A 164 -4.98 1.86 -7.94
CA VAL A 164 -3.79 1.14 -8.40
C VAL A 164 -2.85 2.12 -9.10
N GLN A 165 -1.87 2.67 -8.38
CA GLN A 165 -0.72 3.33 -9.01
C GLN A 165 0.30 2.27 -9.45
N GLU A 166 0.11 1.69 -10.63
CA GLU A 166 1.24 1.13 -11.38
C GLU A 166 2.07 2.29 -11.96
N GLN A 167 2.80 3.00 -11.09
CA GLN A 167 3.82 3.94 -11.54
C GLN A 167 5.15 3.19 -11.64
N ASP A 168 5.53 2.85 -12.88
CA ASP A 168 6.87 2.35 -13.17
C ASP A 168 7.95 3.33 -12.69
N ARG A 169 9.12 2.80 -12.29
CA ARG A 169 10.26 3.59 -11.81
C ARG A 169 10.69 4.69 -12.79
N LEU A 170 10.55 4.44 -14.08
CA LEU A 170 10.80 5.40 -15.15
C LEU A 170 9.78 6.53 -15.14
N THR A 171 8.50 6.21 -14.94
CA THR A 171 7.44 7.21 -14.80
C THR A 171 7.73 8.15 -13.63
N SER A 172 8.18 7.60 -12.49
CA SER A 172 8.62 8.41 -11.34
C SER A 172 9.88 9.25 -11.63
N PHE A 173 10.85 8.70 -12.37
CA PHE A 173 12.08 9.43 -12.74
C PHE A 173 11.78 10.59 -13.71
N VAL A 174 10.99 10.34 -14.75
CA VAL A 174 10.56 11.35 -15.74
C VAL A 174 9.73 12.43 -15.05
N GLN A 175 8.82 12.06 -14.13
CA GLN A 175 8.08 13.05 -13.33
C GLN A 175 8.99 13.95 -12.50
N ASN A 176 10.03 13.40 -11.88
CA ASN A 176 10.90 14.17 -10.98
C ASN A 176 11.98 14.99 -11.72
N HIS A 177 12.48 14.52 -12.86
CA HIS A 177 13.60 15.14 -13.57
C HIS A 177 13.20 15.90 -14.84
N LEU A 178 12.07 15.53 -15.47
CA LEU A 178 11.57 16.12 -16.72
C LEU A 178 10.22 16.81 -16.51
N ALA A 179 9.91 17.21 -15.28
CA ALA A 179 8.68 17.93 -14.93
C ALA A 179 8.42 19.15 -15.84
N TRP A 180 9.48 19.85 -16.29
CA TRP A 180 9.35 21.02 -17.17
C TRP A 180 8.69 20.67 -18.51
N VAL A 181 8.90 19.46 -19.03
CA VAL A 181 8.45 19.06 -20.37
C VAL A 181 6.93 18.89 -20.40
N PHE A 182 6.35 18.61 -19.24
CA PHE A 182 4.92 18.33 -19.06
C PHE A 182 4.17 19.43 -18.31
N ASP A 183 4.83 20.56 -18.00
CA ASP A 183 4.22 21.69 -17.29
C ASP A 183 3.47 22.65 -18.24
N ILE A 184 2.74 22.08 -19.20
CA ILE A 184 1.82 22.84 -20.05
C ILE A 184 0.49 22.95 -19.30
N ASP A 185 0.21 24.17 -18.84
CA ASP A 185 -1.03 24.70 -18.28
C ASP A 185 -1.39 24.39 -16.81
N ALA A 186 -0.57 24.93 -15.91
CA ALA A 186 -0.93 25.12 -14.50
C ALA A 186 -1.90 26.31 -14.22
N ARG A 187 -2.76 26.70 -15.18
CA ARG A 187 -3.68 27.85 -15.03
C ARG A 187 -5.13 27.47 -14.77
N ASN A 188 -5.55 26.26 -15.10
CA ASN A 188 -6.89 25.76 -14.79
C ASN A 188 -6.71 24.52 -13.90
N GLY A 189 -7.38 24.46 -12.75
CA GLY A 189 -7.22 23.45 -11.69
C GLY A 189 -7.59 22.00 -12.04
N ASN A 190 -7.20 21.53 -13.23
CA ASN A 190 -7.48 20.22 -13.81
C ASN A 190 -6.20 19.37 -13.99
N ILE A 191 -5.10 19.78 -13.36
CA ILE A 191 -3.72 19.33 -13.66
C ILE A 191 -3.42 17.92 -13.11
N ALA A 192 -4.31 17.33 -12.30
CA ALA A 192 -4.12 15.97 -11.79
C ALA A 192 -4.58 14.89 -12.78
N TYR A 193 -5.45 15.23 -13.74
CA TYR A 193 -6.33 14.24 -14.39
C TYR A 193 -5.93 13.78 -15.80
N THR A 194 -4.99 14.43 -16.47
CA THR A 194 -4.75 14.18 -17.91
C THR A 194 -3.38 13.56 -18.22
N SER A 195 -2.49 13.46 -17.24
CA SER A 195 -1.09 13.12 -17.49
C SER A 195 -0.80 11.63 -17.54
N ASP A 196 -1.39 10.79 -16.68
CA ASP A 196 -0.85 9.45 -16.41
C ASP A 196 -0.83 8.53 -17.64
N ARG A 197 -1.88 8.55 -18.47
CA ARG A 197 -1.95 7.71 -19.67
C ARG A 197 -1.05 8.20 -20.82
N ARG A 198 -0.94 9.52 -21.02
CA ARG A 198 -0.03 10.12 -22.02
C ARG A 198 1.42 9.98 -21.60
N MET A 199 1.68 10.09 -20.29
CA MET A 199 2.98 9.92 -19.69
C MET A 199 3.43 8.47 -19.77
N ALA A 200 2.58 7.48 -19.48
CA ALA A 200 2.89 6.07 -19.70
C ALA A 200 3.27 5.80 -21.17
N GLY A 201 2.54 6.40 -22.12
CA GLY A 201 2.88 6.32 -23.55
C GLY A 201 4.23 6.96 -23.90
N PHE A 202 4.55 8.12 -23.32
CA PHE A 202 5.84 8.79 -23.53
C PHE A 202 7.02 8.01 -22.93
N VAL A 203 6.84 7.50 -21.71
CA VAL A 203 7.79 6.65 -20.98
C VAL A 203 8.08 5.38 -21.79
N ALA A 204 7.05 4.71 -22.30
CA ALA A 204 7.19 3.53 -23.16
C ALA A 204 7.91 3.85 -24.48
N LEU A 205 7.57 4.97 -25.11
CA LEU A 205 8.22 5.43 -26.34
C LEU A 205 9.71 5.73 -26.10
N LEU A 206 10.04 6.47 -25.05
CA LEU A 206 11.41 6.82 -24.69
C LEU A 206 12.24 5.56 -24.37
N SER A 207 11.68 4.63 -23.59
CA SER A 207 12.32 3.34 -23.28
C SER A 207 12.62 2.53 -24.55
N THR A 208 11.66 2.49 -25.49
CA THR A 208 11.82 1.80 -26.77
C THR A 208 12.91 2.45 -27.65
N ILE A 209 12.98 3.78 -27.67
CA ILE A 209 14.02 4.52 -28.39
C ILE A 209 15.40 4.23 -27.79
N ILE A 210 15.54 4.29 -26.46
CA ILE A 210 16.80 3.98 -25.77
C ILE A 210 17.25 2.54 -26.06
N ALA A 211 16.33 1.57 -25.99
CA ALA A 211 16.62 0.18 -26.31
C ALA A 211 17.07 0.00 -27.77
N ALA A 212 16.41 0.67 -28.71
CA ALA A 212 16.79 0.62 -30.13
C ALA A 212 18.18 1.24 -30.37
N VAL A 213 18.49 2.38 -29.76
CA VAL A 213 19.81 3.03 -29.85
C VAL A 213 20.91 2.15 -29.27
N LEU A 214 20.65 1.47 -28.14
CA LEU A 214 21.59 0.53 -27.54
C LEU A 214 21.88 -0.67 -28.45
N LEU A 215 20.83 -1.28 -29.03
CA LEU A 215 20.97 -2.41 -29.94
C LEU A 215 21.73 -2.04 -31.22
N ILE A 216 21.30 -0.97 -31.89
CA ILE A 216 21.92 -0.50 -33.14
C ILE A 216 23.37 -0.04 -32.85
N GLY A 217 23.57 0.68 -31.75
CA GLY A 217 24.90 1.13 -31.31
C GLY A 217 25.84 -0.04 -31.06
N ALA A 218 25.38 -1.10 -30.40
CA ALA A 218 26.17 -2.31 -30.17
C ALA A 218 26.61 -2.95 -31.49
N ILE A 219 25.68 -3.12 -32.45
CA ILE A 219 25.96 -3.75 -33.75
C ILE A 219 26.98 -2.94 -34.55
N VAL A 220 26.76 -1.62 -34.67
CA VAL A 220 27.68 -0.72 -35.41
C VAL A 220 29.06 -0.70 -34.76
N SER A 221 29.12 -0.63 -33.42
CA SER A 221 30.38 -0.62 -32.69
C SER A 221 31.13 -1.96 -32.82
N LEU A 222 30.42 -3.09 -32.96
CA LEU A 222 31.03 -4.40 -33.21
C LEU A 222 31.60 -4.53 -34.63
N TYR A 223 30.94 -3.89 -35.61
CA TYR A 223 31.33 -3.95 -37.01
C TYR A 223 32.60 -3.14 -37.31
N THR A 224 32.78 -2.00 -36.63
CA THR A 224 33.93 -1.11 -36.81
C THR A 224 35.23 -1.68 -36.21
N VAL A 225 35.14 -2.60 -35.26
CA VAL A 225 36.29 -3.11 -34.50
C VAL A 225 36.77 -4.45 -35.04
N LYS A 226 38.03 -4.52 -35.49
CA LYS A 226 38.63 -5.76 -36.03
C LYS A 226 39.24 -6.69 -34.96
N SER A 227 39.59 -6.16 -33.78
CA SER A 227 40.27 -6.93 -32.72
C SER A 227 39.29 -7.81 -31.91
N PRO A 228 39.53 -9.13 -31.77
CA PRO A 228 38.65 -10.03 -31.01
C PRO A 228 38.48 -9.67 -29.54
N ARG A 229 39.56 -9.24 -28.85
CA ARG A 229 39.50 -8.86 -27.43
C ARG A 229 38.65 -7.60 -27.20
N LYS A 230 38.73 -6.63 -28.12
CA LYS A 230 37.91 -5.41 -28.06
C LYS A 230 36.44 -5.70 -28.35
N LYS A 231 36.14 -6.63 -29.27
CA LYS A 231 34.76 -7.09 -29.50
C LYS A 231 34.13 -7.67 -28.24
N LEU A 232 34.87 -8.54 -27.52
CA LEU A 232 34.37 -9.13 -26.28
C LEU A 232 34.06 -8.07 -25.21
N GLY A 233 34.95 -7.07 -25.06
CA GLY A 233 34.73 -5.95 -24.14
C GLY A 233 33.52 -5.09 -24.50
N ILE A 234 33.29 -4.85 -25.80
CA ILE A 234 32.12 -4.10 -26.28
C ILE A 234 30.82 -4.87 -26.00
N ILE A 235 30.78 -6.18 -26.26
CA ILE A 235 29.62 -7.02 -25.93
C ILE A 235 29.32 -6.92 -24.42
N ALA A 236 30.31 -7.15 -23.56
CA ALA A 236 30.13 -7.07 -22.11
C ALA A 236 29.62 -5.69 -21.65
N ALA A 237 30.14 -4.61 -22.23
CA ALA A 237 29.73 -3.25 -21.91
C ALA A 237 28.26 -2.99 -22.32
N PHE A 238 27.87 -3.34 -23.55
CA PHE A 238 26.50 -3.13 -24.03
C PHE A 238 25.49 -4.05 -23.33
N THR A 239 25.83 -5.30 -23.01
CA THR A 239 24.99 -6.19 -22.22
C THR A 239 24.77 -5.64 -20.81
N THR A 240 25.82 -5.13 -20.16
CA THR A 240 25.71 -4.50 -18.83
C THR A 240 24.85 -3.23 -18.90
N LEU A 241 25.04 -2.41 -19.93
CA LEU A 241 24.28 -1.18 -20.12
C LEU A 241 22.81 -1.47 -20.43
N PHE A 242 22.52 -2.52 -21.20
CA PHE A 242 21.16 -2.98 -21.47
C PHE A 242 20.48 -3.49 -20.19
N ALA A 243 21.15 -4.35 -19.42
CA ALA A 243 20.65 -4.84 -18.13
C ALA A 243 20.38 -3.69 -17.14
N ALA A 244 21.31 -2.72 -17.07
CA ALA A 244 21.13 -1.53 -16.25
C ALA A 244 19.94 -0.68 -16.71
N ASN A 245 19.76 -0.50 -18.03
CA ASN A 245 18.60 0.20 -18.57
C ASN A 245 17.31 -0.55 -18.22
N VAL A 246 17.19 -1.85 -18.50
CA VAL A 246 15.99 -2.63 -18.12
C VAL A 246 15.71 -2.51 -16.61
N GLY A 247 16.72 -2.64 -15.74
CA GLY A 247 16.50 -2.57 -14.29
C GLY A 247 16.18 -1.19 -13.74
N LEU A 248 16.62 -0.13 -14.41
CA LEU A 248 16.33 1.26 -14.04
C LEU A 248 15.02 1.77 -14.68
N LEU A 249 14.70 1.29 -15.88
CA LEU A 249 13.62 1.78 -16.73
C LEU A 249 12.34 0.95 -16.60
N THR A 250 12.42 -0.30 -16.18
CA THR A 250 11.23 -1.15 -16.01
C THR A 250 11.14 -1.65 -14.58
N ASN A 251 9.93 -2.08 -14.18
CA ASN A 251 9.71 -2.75 -12.90
C ASN A 251 10.06 -4.24 -12.96
N ALA A 252 11.02 -4.61 -13.83
CA ALA A 252 11.40 -6.00 -14.05
C ALA A 252 11.90 -6.65 -12.75
N GLY A 253 11.34 -7.81 -12.44
CA GLY A 253 11.80 -8.62 -11.32
C GLY A 253 13.26 -9.05 -11.50
N ARG A 254 13.95 -9.39 -10.41
CA ARG A 254 15.36 -9.85 -10.48
C ARG A 254 15.53 -11.01 -11.47
N ALA A 255 14.55 -11.92 -11.55
CA ALA A 255 14.56 -13.05 -12.49
C ALA A 255 14.42 -12.62 -13.96
N GLU A 256 13.58 -11.63 -14.25
CA GLU A 256 13.36 -11.10 -15.60
C GLU A 256 14.58 -10.34 -16.11
N LEU A 257 15.27 -9.62 -15.21
CA LEU A 257 16.56 -8.99 -15.48
C LEU A 257 17.63 -10.00 -15.92
N PHE A 258 17.70 -11.16 -15.25
CA PHE A 258 18.63 -12.22 -15.64
C PHE A 258 18.26 -12.86 -16.98
N ALA A 259 16.97 -13.10 -17.24
CA ALA A 259 16.50 -13.62 -18.52
C ALA A 259 16.79 -12.65 -19.68
N ALA A 260 16.52 -11.36 -19.47
CA ALA A 260 16.77 -10.32 -20.47
C ALA A 260 18.26 -10.12 -20.76
N SER A 261 19.14 -10.34 -19.79
CA SER A 261 20.60 -10.21 -19.96
C SER A 261 21.24 -11.44 -20.62
N ALA A 262 20.55 -12.58 -20.62
CA ALA A 262 21.04 -13.84 -21.17
C ALA A 262 20.67 -14.05 -22.66
N ALA A 263 19.69 -13.30 -23.17
CA ALA A 263 19.26 -13.29 -24.57
C ALA A 263 20.16 -12.40 -25.44
#